data_AF-A0A9W6LSE2-F1
#
_entry.id   AF-A0A9W6LSE2-F1
#
_cell.length_a   1.000
_cell.length_b   1.000
_cell.length_c   1.000
_cell.angle_alpha   90.00
_cell.angle_beta   90.00
_cell.angle_gamma   90.00
#
_symmetry.space_group_name_H-M   'P 1'
#
loop_
_entity.id
_entity.type
_entity.pdbx_description
1 polymer ?
#
loop_
_entity_poly.entity_id
_entity_poly.type
_entity_poly.pdbx_seq_one_letter_code
_entity_poly.pdbx_strand_id
1 'polypeptide(L)'
;MSIAPSWTIISRAATAAALFCAVVPAPASAQLALPGAVAPTPEGTIASPARPKKKLSSGGMGSARGPVVMPKAPSEDTIVGKTLKLDGNASAIEFSRAASGELQVAKLSLSGDRLSRSGEECRVEVAGMPLKLTASDSGAGLRRYQVASFPACPFTLDVLDGAVLVTNDGKACEIKEADCRSDPSGLWGMPENEFDPAKAEEMLGSRAKVEKSVRSDFKALYDRNSKDQLVRSFVVKEQAGFSSWREEVCRTYAKESDFGYCALRLTEARVIALGAQLAGGVKLPEGYAEMVAAEEAAAKAKGRK
;
A
#
# COMPACT_ATOMS: atom_id res chain seq x y z
N MET A 1 49.39 -14.88 -41.45
CA MET A 1 49.67 -13.88 -42.50
C MET A 1 48.35 -13.50 -43.16
N SER A 2 47.91 -12.24 -43.00
CA SER A 2 46.73 -11.57 -43.62
C SER A 2 45.37 -12.27 -43.41
N ILE A 3 44.26 -11.58 -43.16
CA ILE A 3 43.64 -10.52 -43.96
C ILE A 3 42.74 -9.67 -43.04
N ALA A 4 42.83 -8.34 -43.15
CA ALA A 4 41.86 -7.38 -42.62
C ALA A 4 40.79 -7.05 -43.69
N PRO A 5 39.60 -6.60 -43.27
CA PRO A 5 39.07 -5.32 -43.80
C PRO A 5 38.36 -4.51 -42.69
N SER A 6 38.70 -3.23 -42.46
CA SER A 6 38.21 -2.03 -43.18
C SER A 6 36.69 -1.92 -43.22
N TRP A 7 36.11 -1.25 -42.22
CA TRP A 7 34.72 -0.75 -42.27
C TRP A 7 34.70 0.77 -42.24
N THR A 8 34.09 1.27 -43.31
CA THR A 8 34.09 2.66 -43.78
C THR A 8 32.98 3.45 -43.09
N ILE A 9 33.35 4.66 -42.66
CA ILE A 9 32.45 5.71 -42.17
C ILE A 9 31.60 6.22 -43.33
N ILE A 10 30.27 6.24 -43.19
CA ILE A 10 29.38 7.02 -44.06
C ILE A 10 28.44 7.85 -43.17
N SER A 11 28.78 9.12 -43.02
CA SER A 11 27.87 10.18 -42.62
C SER A 11 27.11 10.66 -43.87
N ARG A 12 25.78 10.66 -43.84
CA ARG A 12 24.97 11.52 -44.72
C ARG A 12 23.77 12.10 -43.98
N ALA A 13 23.60 13.38 -44.26
CA ALA A 13 22.73 14.34 -43.61
C ALA A 13 21.30 14.33 -44.16
N ALA A 14 20.41 14.88 -43.32
CA ALA A 14 19.27 15.72 -43.62
C ALA A 14 18.17 15.23 -44.59
N THR A 15 16.96 15.10 -44.06
CA THR A 15 15.78 15.70 -44.70
C THR A 15 14.72 16.03 -43.66
N ALA A 16 14.39 17.32 -43.59
CA ALA A 16 13.30 17.86 -42.79
C ALA A 16 11.98 17.67 -43.51
N ALA A 17 10.93 17.29 -42.78
CA ALA A 17 9.55 17.44 -43.21
C ALA A 17 8.71 17.86 -42.00
N ALA A 18 8.46 19.16 -41.90
CA ALA A 18 7.52 19.75 -40.96
C ALA A 18 6.10 19.58 -41.53
N LEU A 19 5.25 18.79 -40.85
CA LEU A 19 3.80 18.86 -41.06
C LEU A 19 3.18 19.71 -39.95
N PHE A 20 2.79 20.92 -40.33
CA PHE A 20 1.88 21.78 -39.59
C PHE A 20 0.44 21.25 -39.75
N CYS A 21 -0.14 20.67 -38.70
CA CYS A 21 -1.58 20.47 -38.60
C CYS A 21 -2.14 21.47 -37.59
N ALA A 22 -2.72 22.55 -38.10
CA ALA A 22 -3.51 23.50 -37.32
C ALA A 22 -4.86 22.85 -36.97
N VAL A 23 -5.11 22.61 -35.68
CA VAL A 23 -6.43 22.23 -35.15
C VAL A 23 -7.03 23.45 -34.46
N VAL A 24 -8.10 23.96 -35.04
CA VAL A 24 -8.92 25.05 -34.49
C VAL A 24 -9.87 24.46 -33.43
N PRO A 25 -9.92 25.00 -32.19
CA PRO A 25 -10.92 24.57 -31.21
C PRO A 25 -12.28 25.22 -31.50
N ALA A 26 -13.27 24.39 -31.84
CA ALA A 26 -14.68 24.78 -31.84
C ALA A 26 -15.29 24.57 -30.44
N PRO A 27 -16.06 25.52 -29.89
CA PRO A 27 -16.78 25.30 -28.64
C PRO A 27 -18.02 24.41 -28.89
N ALA A 28 -17.93 23.15 -28.47
CA ALA A 28 -19.07 22.23 -28.45
C ALA A 28 -19.89 22.45 -27.16
N SER A 29 -20.98 23.20 -27.27
CA SER A 29 -22.00 23.36 -26.23
C SER A 29 -22.89 22.11 -26.19
N ALA A 30 -22.39 21.02 -25.62
CA ALA A 30 -23.21 19.84 -25.33
C ALA A 30 -24.06 20.11 -24.07
N GLN A 31 -25.25 20.70 -24.26
CA GLN A 31 -26.29 20.68 -23.24
C GLN A 31 -26.82 19.24 -23.12
N LEU A 32 -26.32 18.52 -22.11
CA LEU A 32 -26.91 17.29 -21.62
C LEU A 32 -28.33 17.59 -21.12
N ALA A 33 -29.31 17.40 -22.00
CA ALA A 33 -30.70 17.27 -21.65
C ALA A 33 -30.85 16.00 -20.79
N LEU A 34 -31.00 16.18 -19.48
CA LEU A 34 -31.34 15.10 -18.56
C LEU A 34 -32.83 14.75 -18.74
N PRO A 35 -33.18 13.53 -19.19
CA PRO A 35 -34.54 13.03 -19.12
C PRO A 35 -34.83 12.70 -17.65
N GLY A 36 -35.65 13.51 -16.98
CA GLY A 36 -36.00 13.29 -15.57
C GLY A 36 -36.44 14.51 -14.77
N ALA A 37 -36.54 15.70 -15.37
CA ALA A 37 -37.10 16.87 -14.71
C ALA A 37 -38.62 16.72 -14.53
N VAL A 38 -39.04 16.23 -13.36
CA VAL A 38 -40.43 16.24 -12.94
C VAL A 38 -40.85 17.68 -12.65
N ALA A 39 -41.96 18.10 -13.27
CA ALA A 39 -42.52 19.44 -13.14
C ALA A 39 -42.94 19.76 -11.68
N PRO A 40 -42.88 21.03 -11.24
CA PRO A 40 -43.34 21.43 -9.93
C PRO A 40 -44.88 21.37 -9.87
N THR A 41 -45.43 20.63 -8.90
CA THR A 41 -46.86 20.67 -8.58
C THR A 41 -47.20 21.95 -7.81
N PRO A 42 -48.31 22.64 -8.16
CA PRO A 42 -48.71 23.90 -7.53
C PRO A 42 -49.31 23.73 -6.13
N GLU A 43 -49.23 24.82 -5.35
CA GLU A 43 -49.68 24.99 -3.97
C GLU A 43 -51.21 25.08 -3.79
N GLY A 44 -51.69 24.56 -2.64
CA GLY A 44 -52.97 24.88 -1.97
C GLY A 44 -54.08 23.82 -2.12
N THR A 45 -54.89 23.43 -1.13
CA THR A 45 -55.17 23.97 0.23
C THR A 45 -56.23 23.06 0.92
N ILE A 46 -56.06 22.80 2.24
CA ILE A 46 -57.04 22.39 3.30
C ILE A 46 -57.56 20.91 3.27
N ALA A 47 -57.57 20.11 4.35
CA ALA A 47 -57.84 20.37 5.76
C ALA A 47 -57.09 19.45 6.76
N SER A 48 -56.81 19.98 7.95
CA SER A 48 -56.47 19.23 9.18
C SER A 48 -57.75 18.79 9.93
N PRO A 49 -57.65 17.83 10.89
CA PRO A 49 -57.52 18.30 12.28
C PRO A 49 -56.60 17.47 13.21
N ALA A 50 -56.15 18.20 14.25
CA ALA A 50 -55.80 17.79 15.61
C ALA A 50 -54.42 17.15 15.95
N ARG A 51 -53.62 17.98 16.64
CA ARG A 51 -52.39 17.72 17.42
C ARG A 51 -52.60 16.73 18.60
N PRO A 52 -51.52 16.17 19.20
CA PRO A 52 -50.80 16.88 20.27
C PRO A 52 -49.28 16.95 20.09
N LYS A 53 -48.73 18.03 20.64
CA LYS A 53 -47.33 18.47 20.64
C LYS A 53 -46.38 17.44 21.29
N LYS A 54 -45.27 17.11 20.64
CA LYS A 54 -44.00 16.81 21.32
C LYS A 54 -42.83 17.49 20.62
N LYS A 55 -41.91 17.94 21.47
CA LYS A 55 -40.90 18.99 21.31
C LYS A 55 -39.93 18.75 20.15
N LEU A 56 -39.61 19.83 19.43
CA LEU A 56 -38.30 20.02 18.83
C LEU A 56 -37.24 19.78 19.92
N SER A 57 -36.46 18.74 19.75
CA SER A 57 -35.18 18.58 20.44
C SER A 57 -34.11 18.77 19.38
N SER A 58 -33.52 19.96 19.37
CA SER A 58 -32.14 20.15 18.95
C SER A 58 -31.25 19.34 19.90
N GLY A 59 -31.13 18.05 19.64
CA GLY A 59 -30.25 17.14 20.37
C GLY A 59 -29.05 16.85 19.51
N GLY A 60 -27.91 17.47 19.82
CA GLY A 60 -26.64 17.06 19.24
C GLY A 60 -26.48 15.56 19.43
N MET A 61 -26.23 14.82 18.35
CA MET A 61 -25.80 13.43 18.41
C MET A 61 -24.36 13.41 18.92
N GLY A 62 -24.24 13.62 20.23
CA GLY A 62 -23.09 13.25 21.01
C GLY A 62 -22.92 11.75 20.94
N SER A 63 -21.96 11.34 20.12
CA SER A 63 -20.98 10.29 20.40
C SER A 63 -21.37 9.27 21.48
N ALA A 64 -22.19 8.29 21.13
CA ALA A 64 -22.09 6.97 21.75
C ALA A 64 -20.91 6.24 21.09
N ARG A 65 -19.68 6.64 21.45
CA ARG A 65 -18.47 5.89 21.09
C ARG A 65 -18.45 4.62 21.94
N GLY A 66 -19.04 3.55 21.41
CA GLY A 66 -18.70 2.21 21.88
C GLY A 66 -17.19 2.00 21.83
N PRO A 67 -16.63 1.09 22.65
CA PRO A 67 -15.20 0.81 22.61
C PRO A 67 -14.78 0.45 21.19
N VAL A 68 -13.73 1.11 20.69
CA VAL A 68 -13.16 0.80 19.38
C VAL A 68 -12.61 -0.62 19.46
N VAL A 69 -13.30 -1.56 18.83
CA VAL A 69 -12.83 -2.94 18.71
C VAL A 69 -11.75 -2.95 17.65
N MET A 70 -10.50 -3.18 18.06
CA MET A 70 -9.37 -3.32 17.14
C MET A 70 -9.64 -4.49 16.18
N PRO A 71 -9.53 -4.29 14.85
CA PRO A 71 -9.62 -5.39 13.91
C PRO A 71 -8.57 -6.46 14.25
N LYS A 72 -8.98 -7.73 14.24
CA LYS A 72 -8.10 -8.84 14.58
C LYS A 72 -7.03 -8.99 13.49
N ALA A 73 -5.76 -9.03 13.91
CA ALA A 73 -4.65 -9.29 13.00
C ALA A 73 -4.76 -10.71 12.37
N PRO A 74 -4.55 -10.85 11.05
CA PRO A 74 -4.61 -12.14 10.33
C PRO A 74 -3.67 -13.18 10.94
N SER A 75 -4.15 -14.42 11.12
CA SER A 75 -3.31 -15.51 11.63
C SER A 75 -2.30 -15.97 10.58
N GLU A 76 -1.22 -16.60 11.05
CA GLU A 76 -0.20 -17.20 10.18
C GLU A 76 -0.79 -18.33 9.30
N ASP A 77 -1.93 -18.93 9.69
CA ASP A 77 -2.58 -20.00 8.92
C ASP A 77 -3.03 -19.52 7.53
N THR A 78 -3.17 -18.20 7.34
CA THR A 78 -3.51 -17.62 6.05
C THR A 78 -2.37 -17.75 5.03
N ILE A 79 -1.13 -17.94 5.48
CA ILE A 79 0.09 -18.01 4.64
C ILE A 79 0.80 -19.38 4.69
N VAL A 80 0.58 -20.18 5.72
CA VAL A 80 1.20 -21.52 5.85
C VAL A 80 0.74 -22.44 4.73
N GLY A 81 1.68 -23.15 4.11
CA GLY A 81 1.42 -24.12 3.04
C GLY A 81 1.08 -23.48 1.68
N LYS A 82 1.18 -22.16 1.55
CA LYS A 82 1.01 -21.44 0.28
C LYS A 82 2.34 -20.96 -0.26
N THR A 83 2.46 -20.95 -1.58
CA THR A 83 3.57 -20.29 -2.28
C THR A 83 3.20 -18.84 -2.53
N LEU A 84 3.82 -17.92 -1.79
CA LEU A 84 3.62 -16.49 -2.00
C LEU A 84 4.65 -15.95 -2.97
N LYS A 85 4.22 -15.11 -3.91
CA LYS A 85 5.07 -14.47 -4.91
C LYS A 85 5.23 -12.99 -4.62
N LEU A 86 6.48 -12.51 -4.64
CA LEU A 86 6.80 -11.08 -4.67
C LEU A 86 6.18 -10.48 -5.94
N ASP A 87 5.39 -9.43 -5.77
CA ASP A 87 4.67 -8.73 -6.84
C ASP A 87 3.83 -9.67 -7.75
N GLY A 88 3.44 -10.84 -7.21
CA GLY A 88 2.59 -11.81 -7.91
C GLY A 88 3.30 -12.70 -8.95
N ASN A 89 4.55 -12.43 -9.34
CA ASN A 89 5.24 -13.27 -10.34
C ASN A 89 6.77 -13.46 -10.15
N ALA A 90 7.42 -12.71 -9.26
CA ALA A 90 8.87 -12.72 -9.13
C ALA A 90 9.38 -13.82 -8.16
N SER A 91 10.11 -13.41 -7.13
CA SER A 91 10.60 -14.24 -6.03
C SER A 91 9.47 -15.03 -5.37
N ALA A 92 9.78 -16.20 -4.80
CA ALA A 92 8.78 -17.05 -4.13
C ALA A 92 9.19 -17.44 -2.70
N ILE A 93 8.24 -17.43 -1.77
CA ILE A 93 8.43 -17.83 -0.38
C ILE A 93 7.32 -18.79 0.03
N GLU A 94 7.67 -19.83 0.76
CA GLU A 94 6.73 -20.78 1.36
C GLU A 94 6.96 -20.86 2.86
N PHE A 95 5.88 -20.84 3.64
CA PHE A 95 5.93 -20.97 5.09
C PHE A 95 5.44 -22.34 5.54
N SER A 96 6.04 -22.86 6.60
CA SER A 96 5.60 -24.07 7.30
C SER A 96 5.61 -23.84 8.81
N ARG A 97 5.02 -24.77 9.56
CA ARG A 97 5.16 -24.83 11.01
C ARG A 97 6.20 -25.87 11.40
N ALA A 98 7.10 -25.51 12.30
CA ALA A 98 7.97 -26.46 12.97
C ALA A 98 7.15 -27.43 13.85
N ALA A 99 7.77 -28.51 14.31
CA ALA A 99 7.14 -29.42 15.27
C ALA A 99 6.74 -28.73 16.59
N SER A 100 7.43 -27.64 16.95
CA SER A 100 7.10 -26.75 18.08
C SER A 100 5.88 -25.85 17.83
N GLY A 101 5.34 -25.83 16.59
CA GLY A 101 4.25 -24.95 16.17
C GLY A 101 4.70 -23.58 15.65
N GLU A 102 5.99 -23.24 15.80
CA GLU A 102 6.58 -21.97 15.37
C GLU A 102 6.61 -21.83 13.84
N LEU A 103 6.37 -20.62 13.33
CA LEU A 103 6.44 -20.31 11.90
C LEU A 103 7.91 -20.34 11.43
N GLN A 104 8.15 -20.96 10.29
CA GLN A 104 9.45 -21.01 9.64
C GLN A 104 9.31 -20.89 8.11
N VAL A 105 10.35 -20.39 7.45
CA VAL A 105 10.39 -20.36 5.98
C VAL A 105 10.83 -21.73 5.49
N ALA A 106 9.97 -22.42 4.75
CA ALA A 106 10.24 -23.74 4.19
C ALA A 106 11.03 -23.67 2.88
N LYS A 107 10.74 -22.66 2.05
CA LYS A 107 11.44 -22.38 0.79
C LYS A 107 11.52 -20.88 0.56
N LEU A 108 12.63 -20.44 -0.04
CA LEU A 108 12.83 -19.06 -0.47
C LEU A 108 13.63 -19.07 -1.76
N SER A 109 13.04 -18.49 -2.80
CA SER A 109 13.68 -18.22 -4.08
C SER A 109 13.69 -16.72 -4.32
N LEU A 110 14.85 -16.17 -4.64
CA LEU A 110 15.06 -14.74 -4.89
C LEU A 110 15.39 -14.54 -6.37
N SER A 111 14.65 -13.65 -7.02
CA SER A 111 14.93 -13.19 -8.39
C SER A 111 15.52 -11.77 -8.33
N GLY A 112 16.45 -11.44 -9.21
CA GLY A 112 17.13 -10.15 -9.23
C GLY A 112 18.02 -9.94 -10.46
N ASP A 113 18.98 -9.02 -10.35
CA ASP A 113 19.96 -8.72 -11.41
C ASP A 113 21.31 -9.36 -11.11
N ARG A 114 22.05 -9.77 -12.15
CA ARG A 114 23.42 -10.21 -11.98
C ARG A 114 24.35 -9.08 -11.55
N LEU A 115 25.24 -9.36 -10.60
CA LEU A 115 26.23 -8.38 -10.13
C LEU A 115 27.30 -8.11 -11.21
N SER A 116 27.74 -9.16 -11.90
CA SER A 116 28.79 -9.07 -12.92
C SER A 116 28.31 -8.48 -14.25
N ARG A 117 27.00 -8.56 -14.54
CA ARG A 117 26.43 -8.18 -15.84
C ARG A 117 25.09 -7.46 -15.67
N SER A 118 25.13 -6.16 -15.91
CA SER A 118 23.93 -5.32 -15.90
C SER A 118 22.91 -5.79 -16.95
N GLY A 119 21.65 -5.96 -16.53
CA GLY A 119 20.53 -6.33 -17.40
C GLY A 119 20.36 -7.83 -17.65
N GLU A 120 21.23 -8.69 -17.10
CA GLU A 120 20.97 -10.13 -17.02
C GLU A 120 20.29 -10.46 -15.69
N GLU A 121 19.19 -11.22 -15.74
CA GLU A 121 18.48 -11.67 -14.54
C GLU A 121 19.22 -12.83 -13.86
N CYS A 122 19.08 -12.93 -12.54
CA CYS A 122 19.51 -14.06 -11.73
C CYS A 122 18.33 -14.61 -10.92
N ARG A 123 18.39 -15.91 -10.62
CA ARG A 123 17.50 -16.55 -9.65
C ARG A 123 18.32 -17.44 -8.73
N VAL A 124 18.06 -17.32 -7.43
CA VAL A 124 18.78 -18.02 -6.38
C VAL A 124 17.79 -18.73 -5.48
N GLU A 125 17.95 -20.04 -5.33
CA GLU A 125 17.29 -20.81 -4.27
C GLU A 125 18.15 -20.70 -3.00
N VAL A 126 17.57 -20.17 -1.93
CA VAL A 126 18.31 -19.93 -0.68
C VAL A 126 18.55 -21.27 0.04
N ALA A 127 19.81 -21.58 0.32
CA ALA A 127 20.20 -22.76 1.08
C ALA A 127 19.92 -22.60 2.59
N GLY A 128 20.02 -23.70 3.36
CA GLY A 128 19.86 -23.66 4.82
C GLY A 128 18.42 -23.68 5.31
N MET A 129 17.49 -24.21 4.52
CA MET A 129 16.09 -24.36 4.89
C MET A 129 15.88 -25.45 5.98
N PRO A 130 14.89 -25.30 6.87
CA PRO A 130 14.00 -24.14 6.98
C PRO A 130 14.67 -22.94 7.69
N LEU A 131 14.39 -21.71 7.24
CA LEU A 131 14.88 -20.52 7.92
C LEU A 131 14.02 -20.22 9.16
N LYS A 132 14.69 -20.02 10.29
CA LYS A 132 14.06 -19.64 11.55
C LYS A 132 13.62 -18.18 11.52
N LEU A 133 12.41 -17.94 12.03
CA LEU A 133 11.82 -16.62 12.21
C LEU A 133 11.81 -16.24 13.68
N THR A 134 12.16 -15.00 13.99
CA THR A 134 12.06 -14.44 15.34
C THR A 134 10.92 -13.44 15.37
N ALA A 135 9.92 -13.65 16.23
CA ALA A 135 8.84 -12.70 16.41
C ALA A 135 9.36 -11.35 16.95
N SER A 136 8.79 -10.26 16.45
CA SER A 136 9.13 -8.88 16.84
C SER A 136 7.85 -8.05 16.96
N ASP A 137 7.92 -6.90 17.64
CA ASP A 137 6.80 -5.96 17.72
C ASP A 137 6.74 -5.10 16.43
N SER A 138 5.60 -5.12 15.75
CA SER A 138 5.36 -4.25 14.59
C SER A 138 5.07 -2.81 14.99
N GLY A 139 4.60 -2.58 16.23
CA GLY A 139 3.99 -1.32 16.67
C GLY A 139 2.66 -0.99 15.98
N ALA A 140 2.24 -1.78 14.99
CA ALA A 140 1.07 -1.57 14.14
C ALA A 140 -0.04 -2.61 14.39
N GLY A 141 0.11 -3.46 15.41
CA GLY A 141 -0.85 -4.53 15.73
C GLY A 141 -0.76 -5.75 14.81
N LEU A 142 0.10 -5.73 13.80
CA LEU A 142 0.41 -6.87 12.93
C LEU A 142 1.45 -7.78 13.58
N ARG A 143 1.45 -9.06 13.19
CA ARG A 143 2.49 -10.00 13.59
C ARG A 143 3.72 -9.76 12.71
N ARG A 144 4.83 -9.34 13.32
CA ARG A 144 6.11 -9.13 12.64
C ARG A 144 7.09 -10.23 12.97
N TYR A 145 7.84 -10.66 11.97
CA TYR A 145 8.95 -11.59 12.11
C TYR A 145 10.22 -11.03 11.48
N GLN A 146 11.36 -11.38 12.07
CA GLN A 146 12.68 -11.13 11.52
C GLN A 146 13.25 -12.44 10.99
N VAL A 147 13.79 -12.41 9.76
CA VAL A 147 14.62 -13.50 9.24
C VAL A 147 16.06 -13.28 9.72
N ALA A 148 16.40 -13.87 10.87
CA ALA A 148 17.73 -13.73 11.47
C ALA A 148 18.75 -14.76 10.96
N SER A 149 18.27 -15.88 10.43
CA SER A 149 19.10 -17.01 9.99
C SER A 149 19.63 -16.89 8.55
N PHE A 150 19.42 -15.74 7.90
CA PHE A 150 19.92 -15.46 6.55
C PHE A 150 20.79 -14.19 6.54
N PRO A 151 22.08 -14.30 6.93
CA PRO A 151 22.97 -13.14 7.09
C PRO A 151 23.22 -12.34 5.82
N ALA A 152 23.13 -12.98 4.65
CA ALA A 152 23.31 -12.31 3.36
C ALA A 152 22.16 -11.35 3.00
N CYS A 153 21.00 -11.49 3.65
CA CYS A 153 19.80 -10.72 3.35
C CYS A 153 18.85 -10.72 4.55
N PRO A 154 19.15 -9.95 5.60
CA PRO A 154 18.22 -9.79 6.71
C PRO A 154 17.04 -8.94 6.26
N PHE A 155 15.82 -9.43 6.52
CA PHE A 155 14.60 -8.66 6.28
C PHE A 155 13.54 -8.96 7.34
N THR A 156 12.62 -8.02 7.50
CA THR A 156 11.42 -8.16 8.31
C THR A 156 10.23 -8.55 7.42
N LEU A 157 9.27 -9.25 7.99
CA LEU A 157 7.98 -9.51 7.35
C LEU A 157 6.83 -9.25 8.31
N ASP A 158 5.81 -8.55 7.84
CA ASP A 158 4.53 -8.38 8.51
C ASP A 158 3.49 -9.32 7.89
N VAL A 159 2.83 -10.14 8.71
CA VAL A 159 1.80 -11.08 8.25
C VAL A 159 0.50 -10.34 7.98
N LEU A 160 0.01 -10.46 6.76
CA LEU A 160 -1.27 -9.95 6.27
C LEU A 160 -2.22 -11.12 5.99
N ASP A 161 -3.43 -10.83 5.51
CA ASP A 161 -4.38 -11.88 5.15
C ASP A 161 -4.00 -12.52 3.81
N GLY A 162 -3.38 -13.71 3.88
CA GLY A 162 -2.92 -14.45 2.71
C GLY A 162 -1.72 -13.85 1.99
N ALA A 163 -1.04 -12.89 2.62
CA ALA A 163 0.14 -12.22 2.10
C ALA A 163 1.12 -11.88 3.24
N VAL A 164 2.34 -11.52 2.89
CA VAL A 164 3.29 -10.88 3.80
C VAL A 164 3.85 -9.62 3.16
N LEU A 165 4.01 -8.56 3.94
CA LEU A 165 4.72 -7.36 3.53
C LEU A 165 6.16 -7.46 4.03
N VAL A 166 7.12 -7.53 3.10
CA VAL A 166 8.54 -7.61 3.42
C VAL A 166 9.16 -6.23 3.37
N THR A 167 9.93 -5.90 4.40
CA THR A 167 10.74 -4.67 4.46
C THR A 167 12.20 -5.04 4.74
N ASN A 168 13.09 -4.48 3.94
CA ASN A 168 14.53 -4.54 4.11
C ASN A 168 15.06 -3.13 4.40
N ASP A 169 16.07 -3.00 5.26
CA ASP A 169 16.58 -1.72 5.79
C ASP A 169 17.38 -0.90 4.76
N GLY A 170 16.99 -0.95 3.49
CA GLY A 170 17.41 -0.03 2.44
C GLY A 170 18.56 -0.50 1.56
N LYS A 171 18.95 -1.79 1.61
CA LYS A 171 19.96 -2.34 0.69
C LYS A 171 19.46 -3.61 0.04
N ALA A 172 19.43 -3.63 -1.30
CA ALA A 172 19.27 -4.85 -2.05
C ALA A 172 20.31 -5.88 -1.58
N CYS A 173 19.88 -7.14 -1.46
CA CYS A 173 20.70 -8.23 -0.98
C CYS A 173 21.69 -8.66 -2.06
N GLU A 174 22.98 -8.62 -1.73
CA GLU A 174 24.07 -9.04 -2.61
C GLU A 174 24.53 -10.45 -2.26
N ILE A 175 24.07 -11.42 -3.04
CA ILE A 175 24.43 -12.83 -2.91
C ILE A 175 25.61 -13.10 -3.84
N LYS A 176 26.82 -12.77 -3.37
CA LYS A 176 28.06 -12.82 -4.17
C LYS A 176 28.35 -14.20 -4.76
N GLU A 177 28.08 -15.26 -3.99
CA GLU A 177 28.28 -16.66 -4.39
C GLU A 177 27.42 -17.06 -5.60
N ALA A 178 26.26 -16.41 -5.75
CA ALA A 178 25.34 -16.63 -6.85
C ALA A 178 25.37 -15.50 -7.89
N ASP A 179 26.32 -14.57 -7.79
CA ASP A 179 26.45 -13.40 -8.67
C ASP A 179 25.12 -12.63 -8.81
N CYS A 180 24.39 -12.45 -7.71
CA CYS A 180 22.99 -11.99 -7.74
C CYS A 180 22.71 -10.84 -6.76
N ARG A 181 22.02 -9.81 -7.23
CA ARG A 181 21.49 -8.70 -6.45
C ARG A 181 19.97 -8.73 -6.47
N SER A 182 19.34 -8.98 -5.34
CA SER A 182 17.88 -9.10 -5.23
C SER A 182 17.34 -8.21 -4.10
N ASP A 183 16.26 -7.50 -4.33
CA ASP A 183 15.54 -6.78 -3.28
C ASP A 183 14.28 -7.58 -2.91
N PRO A 184 14.18 -8.11 -1.67
CA PRO A 184 13.00 -8.84 -1.24
C PRO A 184 11.85 -7.90 -0.81
N SER A 185 12.07 -6.58 -0.79
CA SER A 185 11.07 -5.61 -0.32
C SER A 185 9.84 -5.58 -1.22
N GLY A 186 8.67 -5.52 -0.61
CA GLY A 186 7.39 -5.47 -1.33
C GLY A 186 6.37 -6.44 -0.77
N LEU A 187 5.25 -6.58 -1.49
CA LEU A 187 4.18 -7.49 -1.11
C LEU A 187 4.40 -8.86 -1.71
N TRP A 188 4.46 -9.88 -0.86
CA TRP A 188 4.47 -11.29 -1.27
C TRP A 188 3.08 -11.86 -1.04
N GLY A 189 2.42 -12.32 -2.09
CA GLY A 189 1.03 -12.75 -2.01
C GLY A 189 0.62 -13.73 -3.09
N MET A 190 -0.66 -13.68 -3.46
CA MET A 190 -1.24 -14.55 -4.48
C MET A 190 -0.48 -14.45 -5.81
N PRO A 191 -0.09 -15.58 -6.42
CA PRO A 191 0.56 -15.56 -7.71
C PRO A 191 -0.41 -15.19 -8.84
N GLU A 192 0.11 -14.66 -9.95
CA GLU A 192 -0.69 -14.16 -11.08
C GLU A 192 -1.69 -15.20 -11.63
N ASN A 193 -1.31 -16.48 -11.59
CA ASN A 193 -2.11 -17.58 -12.12
C ASN A 193 -3.23 -18.07 -11.17
N GLU A 194 -3.30 -17.57 -9.94
CA GLU A 194 -4.34 -17.91 -8.96
C GLU A 194 -5.50 -16.90 -8.95
N PHE A 195 -5.39 -15.79 -9.71
CA PHE A 195 -6.48 -14.83 -9.86
C PHE A 195 -7.64 -15.43 -10.66
N ASP A 196 -8.81 -15.51 -10.02
CA ASP A 196 -10.07 -15.90 -10.64
C ASP A 196 -10.81 -14.65 -11.15
N PRO A 197 -10.94 -14.43 -12.48
CA PRO A 197 -11.62 -13.27 -13.04
C PRO A 197 -13.05 -13.04 -12.51
N ALA A 198 -13.74 -14.09 -12.08
CA ALA A 198 -15.08 -13.98 -11.51
C ALA A 198 -15.11 -13.23 -10.16
N LYS A 199 -13.96 -13.11 -9.48
CA LYS A 199 -13.82 -12.45 -8.16
C LYS A 199 -13.27 -11.03 -8.23
N ALA A 200 -12.95 -10.52 -9.43
CA ALA A 200 -12.36 -9.19 -9.60
C ALA A 200 -13.23 -8.09 -8.98
N GLU A 201 -14.53 -8.05 -9.32
CA GLU A 201 -15.46 -7.05 -8.79
C GLU A 201 -15.63 -7.16 -7.26
N GLU A 202 -15.64 -8.38 -6.72
CA GLU A 202 -15.73 -8.62 -5.27
C GLU A 202 -14.53 -8.04 -4.54
N MET A 203 -13.32 -8.22 -5.07
CA MET A 203 -12.10 -7.71 -4.47
C MET A 203 -12.03 -6.19 -4.50
N LEU A 204 -12.37 -5.57 -5.64
CA LEU A 204 -12.46 -4.12 -5.76
C LEU A 204 -13.53 -3.54 -4.81
N GLY A 205 -14.68 -4.21 -4.72
CA GLY A 205 -15.74 -3.86 -3.78
C GLY A 205 -15.31 -3.97 -2.32
N SER A 206 -14.53 -5.01 -1.98
CA SER A 206 -13.96 -5.21 -0.66
C SER A 206 -12.95 -4.10 -0.32
N ARG A 207 -12.06 -3.74 -1.25
CA ARG A 207 -11.15 -2.61 -1.09
C ARG A 207 -11.91 -1.33 -0.79
N ALA A 208 -12.96 -1.01 -1.55
CA ALA A 208 -13.76 0.19 -1.33
C ALA A 208 -14.40 0.23 0.07
N LYS A 209 -14.81 -0.93 0.62
CA LYS A 209 -15.33 -1.03 2.00
C LYS A 209 -14.24 -0.77 3.02
N VAL A 210 -13.08 -1.42 2.89
CA VAL A 210 -11.97 -1.26 3.83
C VAL A 210 -11.42 0.18 3.81
N GLU A 211 -11.36 0.82 2.63
CA GLU A 211 -10.96 2.23 2.54
C GLU A 211 -11.94 3.18 3.26
N LYS A 212 -13.24 2.84 3.36
CA LYS A 212 -14.17 3.62 4.19
C LYS A 212 -13.82 3.49 5.68
N SER A 213 -13.43 2.30 6.13
CA SER A 213 -12.94 2.08 7.49
C SER A 213 -11.68 2.89 7.78
N VAL A 214 -10.69 2.89 6.87
CA VAL A 214 -9.49 3.74 7.00
C VAL A 214 -9.85 5.21 7.22
N ARG A 215 -10.77 5.76 6.40
CA ARG A 215 -11.21 7.15 6.53
C ARG A 215 -11.92 7.42 7.87
N SER A 216 -12.77 6.48 8.30
CA SER A 216 -13.46 6.56 9.59
C SER A 216 -12.50 6.54 10.77
N ASP A 217 -11.56 5.60 10.79
CA ASP A 217 -10.61 5.43 11.89
C ASP A 217 -9.59 6.56 11.94
N PHE A 218 -9.13 7.05 10.79
CA PHE A 218 -8.34 8.27 10.69
C PHE A 218 -9.07 9.47 11.28
N LYS A 219 -10.35 9.67 10.93
CA LYS A 219 -11.16 10.76 11.51
C LYS A 219 -11.29 10.61 13.03
N ALA A 220 -11.54 9.40 13.52
CA ALA A 220 -11.61 9.14 14.95
C ALA A 220 -10.30 9.46 15.68
N LEU A 221 -9.16 9.08 15.10
CA LEU A 221 -7.82 9.42 15.61
C LEU A 221 -7.58 10.91 15.62
N TYR A 222 -7.91 11.60 14.52
CA TYR A 222 -7.76 13.03 14.40
C TYR A 222 -8.59 13.78 15.46
N ASP A 223 -9.86 13.41 15.61
CA ASP A 223 -10.78 14.03 16.56
C ASP A 223 -10.35 13.76 18.02
N ARG A 224 -9.85 12.55 18.31
CA ARG A 224 -9.36 12.19 19.65
C ARG A 224 -8.13 13.00 20.07
N ASN A 225 -7.25 13.30 19.11
CA ASN A 225 -6.02 14.04 19.36
C ASN A 225 -6.19 15.55 19.12
N SER A 226 -7.43 16.09 19.14
CA SER A 226 -7.73 17.49 18.78
C SER A 226 -6.89 18.54 19.50
N LYS A 227 -6.45 18.25 20.72
CA LYS A 227 -5.63 19.14 21.57
C LYS A 227 -4.12 18.98 21.39
N ASP A 228 -3.66 17.91 20.74
CA ASP A 228 -2.25 17.62 20.52
C ASP A 228 -1.89 17.88 19.05
N GLN A 229 -1.32 19.07 18.78
CA GLN A 229 -0.98 19.48 17.42
C GLN A 229 0.16 18.64 16.82
N LEU A 230 1.10 18.17 17.65
CA LEU A 230 2.22 17.37 17.19
C LEU A 230 1.75 15.98 16.74
N VAL A 231 0.87 15.35 17.52
CA VAL A 231 0.26 14.07 17.16
C VAL A 231 -0.67 14.23 15.95
N ARG A 232 -1.47 15.31 15.86
CA ARG A 232 -2.32 15.55 14.69
C ARG A 232 -1.51 15.73 13.41
N SER A 233 -0.42 16.50 13.46
CA SER A 233 0.43 16.72 12.29
C SER A 233 1.07 15.40 11.84
N PHE A 234 1.53 14.57 12.78
CA PHE A 234 2.03 13.23 12.52
C PHE A 234 0.98 12.35 11.83
N VAL A 235 -0.21 12.22 12.41
CA VAL A 235 -1.29 11.37 11.88
C VAL A 235 -1.70 11.80 10.47
N VAL A 236 -1.76 13.11 10.20
CA VAL A 236 -2.04 13.64 8.85
C VAL A 236 -0.92 13.28 7.87
N LYS A 237 0.34 13.49 8.25
CA LYS A 237 1.51 13.17 7.42
C LYS A 237 1.60 11.68 7.12
N GLU A 238 1.37 10.84 8.12
CA GLU A 238 1.34 9.38 8.00
C GLU A 238 0.22 8.93 7.04
N GLN A 239 -0.98 9.49 7.15
CA GLN A 239 -2.09 9.16 6.26
C GLN A 239 -1.84 9.60 4.81
N ALA A 240 -1.24 10.77 4.59
CA ALA A 240 -0.84 11.22 3.27
C ALA A 240 0.24 10.31 2.68
N GLY A 241 1.28 10.00 3.47
CA GLY A 241 2.36 9.10 3.09
C GLY A 241 1.87 7.71 2.72
N PHE A 242 0.93 7.15 3.50
CA PHE A 242 0.34 5.84 3.22
C PHE A 242 -0.28 5.75 1.82
N SER A 243 -0.98 6.79 1.37
CA SER A 243 -1.62 6.78 0.05
C SER A 243 -0.62 6.70 -1.11
N SER A 244 0.48 7.46 -1.03
CA SER A 244 1.56 7.44 -2.03
C SER A 244 2.35 6.13 -1.96
N TRP A 245 2.71 5.71 -0.75
CA TRP A 245 3.48 4.49 -0.52
C TRP A 245 2.74 3.24 -1.02
N ARG A 246 1.42 3.14 -0.76
CA ARG A 246 0.60 2.02 -1.26
C ARG A 246 0.63 1.95 -2.78
N GLU A 247 0.53 3.09 -3.47
CA GLU A 247 0.61 3.12 -4.93
C GLU A 247 1.98 2.68 -5.43
N GLU A 248 3.06 3.18 -4.81
CA GLU A 248 4.43 2.81 -5.19
C GLU A 248 4.72 1.32 -5.03
N VAL A 249 4.25 0.72 -3.92
CA VAL A 249 4.41 -0.72 -3.66
C VAL A 249 3.54 -1.56 -4.58
N CYS A 250 2.30 -1.12 -4.88
CA CYS A 250 1.35 -1.97 -5.59
C CYS A 250 1.38 -1.84 -7.11
N ARG A 251 1.94 -0.77 -7.68
CA ARG A 251 1.92 -0.53 -9.13
C ARG A 251 2.54 -1.64 -9.98
N THR A 252 3.48 -2.40 -9.42
CA THR A 252 4.16 -3.52 -10.10
C THR A 252 3.52 -4.88 -9.83
N TYR A 253 2.55 -4.94 -8.93
CA TYR A 253 1.91 -6.19 -8.56
C TYR A 253 1.09 -6.75 -9.73
N ALA A 254 1.28 -8.03 -10.03
CA ALA A 254 0.59 -8.69 -11.14
C ALA A 254 -0.94 -8.56 -11.00
N LYS A 255 -1.59 -8.11 -12.08
CA LYS A 255 -3.05 -7.88 -12.16
C LYS A 255 -3.62 -6.85 -11.18
N GLU A 256 -2.81 -5.93 -10.64
CA GLU A 256 -3.30 -4.93 -9.69
C GLU A 256 -4.42 -4.05 -10.26
N SER A 257 -4.34 -3.65 -11.53
CA SER A 257 -5.37 -2.85 -12.19
C SER A 257 -6.74 -3.53 -12.22
N ASP A 258 -6.75 -4.86 -12.28
CA ASP A 258 -7.94 -5.65 -12.53
C ASP A 258 -8.57 -6.14 -11.20
N PHE A 259 -7.73 -6.47 -10.20
CA PHE A 259 -8.18 -7.07 -8.94
C PHE A 259 -7.98 -6.17 -7.72
N GLY A 260 -7.03 -5.24 -7.76
CA GLY A 260 -6.67 -4.40 -6.60
C GLY A 260 -6.17 -5.19 -5.38
N TYR A 261 -5.55 -6.36 -5.59
CA TYR A 261 -5.15 -7.27 -4.52
C TYR A 261 -4.16 -6.63 -3.56
N CYS A 262 -3.08 -6.06 -4.09
CA CYS A 262 -2.05 -5.46 -3.25
C CYS A 262 -2.62 -4.28 -2.49
N ALA A 263 -3.36 -3.39 -3.16
CA ALA A 263 -3.97 -2.25 -2.50
C ALA A 263 -4.97 -2.70 -1.42
N LEU A 264 -5.75 -3.76 -1.66
CA LEU A 264 -6.65 -4.34 -0.65
C LEU A 264 -5.86 -4.77 0.60
N ARG A 265 -4.83 -5.61 0.45
CA ARG A 265 -4.06 -6.14 1.59
C ARG A 265 -3.36 -5.06 2.39
N LEU A 266 -2.77 -4.07 1.72
CA LEU A 266 -2.15 -2.93 2.41
C LEU A 266 -3.18 -2.02 3.08
N THR A 267 -4.39 -1.91 2.54
CA THR A 267 -5.47 -1.12 3.16
C THR A 267 -6.03 -1.85 4.38
N GLU A 268 -6.16 -3.18 4.35
CA GLU A 268 -6.56 -3.96 5.54
C GLU A 268 -5.53 -3.83 6.66
N ALA A 269 -4.24 -3.94 6.32
CA ALA A 269 -3.13 -3.67 7.22
C ALA A 269 -3.23 -2.27 7.86
N ARG A 270 -3.60 -1.26 7.06
CA ARG A 270 -3.79 0.11 7.53
C ARG A 270 -4.90 0.24 8.56
N VAL A 271 -6.04 -0.42 8.35
CA VAL A 271 -7.15 -0.42 9.33
C VAL A 271 -6.69 -1.03 10.66
N ILE A 272 -5.91 -2.12 10.63
CA ILE A 272 -5.36 -2.72 11.84
C ILE A 272 -4.42 -1.74 12.56
N ALA A 273 -3.53 -1.08 11.83
CA ALA A 273 -2.61 -0.08 12.39
C ALA A 273 -3.34 1.10 13.04
N LEU A 274 -4.36 1.65 12.37
CA LEU A 274 -5.19 2.72 12.91
C LEU A 274 -5.99 2.25 14.14
N GLY A 275 -6.51 1.02 14.11
CA GLY A 275 -7.17 0.38 15.25
C GLY A 275 -6.24 0.21 16.45
N ALA A 276 -4.99 -0.20 16.22
CA ALA A 276 -3.97 -0.32 17.26
C ALA A 276 -3.64 1.05 17.87
N GLN A 277 -3.50 2.09 17.04
CA GLN A 277 -3.34 3.47 17.50
C GLN A 277 -4.58 3.94 18.28
N LEU A 278 -5.80 3.59 17.86
CA LEU A 278 -7.04 3.89 18.58
C LEU A 278 -7.14 3.17 19.92
N ALA A 279 -6.56 1.99 20.08
CA ALA A 279 -6.54 1.28 21.35
C ALA A 279 -5.41 1.78 22.29
N GLY A 280 -4.18 1.90 21.77
CA GLY A 280 -2.97 2.13 22.56
C GLY A 280 -2.44 3.57 22.56
N GLY A 281 -3.02 4.47 21.78
CA GLY A 281 -2.49 5.81 21.54
C GLY A 281 -1.53 5.85 20.35
N VAL A 282 -1.23 7.06 19.87
CA VAL A 282 -0.30 7.27 18.75
C VAL A 282 1.12 7.34 19.31
N LYS A 283 2.00 6.45 18.84
CA LYS A 283 3.43 6.49 19.16
C LYS A 283 4.14 7.34 18.10
N LEU A 284 4.77 8.43 18.53
CA LEU A 284 5.60 9.25 17.65
C LEU A 284 6.97 8.58 17.46
N PRO A 285 7.55 8.63 16.24
CA PRO A 285 8.94 8.24 16.03
C PRO A 285 9.88 9.07 16.89
N GLU A 286 10.99 8.47 17.33
CA GLU A 286 12.07 9.20 18.00
C GLU A 286 12.58 10.33 17.09
N GLY A 287 12.81 11.51 17.67
CA GLY A 287 13.27 12.68 16.91
C GLY A 287 12.18 13.43 16.12
N TYR A 288 10.91 12.97 16.14
CA TYR A 288 9.86 13.61 15.35
C TYR A 288 9.56 15.05 15.79
N ALA A 289 9.57 15.32 17.09
CA ALA A 289 9.34 16.66 17.63
C ALA A 289 10.42 17.65 17.18
N GLU A 290 11.67 17.21 17.24
CA GLU A 290 12.86 17.94 16.83
C GLU A 290 12.85 18.23 15.33
N MET A 291 12.45 17.25 14.51
CA MET A 291 12.28 17.42 13.06
C MET A 291 11.21 18.48 12.74
N VAL A 292 10.06 18.44 13.41
CA VAL A 292 8.99 19.42 13.19
C VAL A 292 9.46 20.82 13.61
N ALA A 293 10.15 20.95 14.75
CA ALA A 293 10.70 22.22 15.20
C ALA A 293 11.73 22.79 14.20
N ALA A 294 12.58 21.92 13.62
CA ALA A 294 13.55 22.31 12.60
C ALA A 294 12.88 22.77 11.29
N GLU A 295 11.82 22.07 10.85
CA GLU A 295 11.05 22.44 9.66
C GLU A 295 10.35 23.80 9.83
N GLU A 296 9.74 24.05 10.99
CA GLU A 296 9.14 25.33 11.32
C GLU A 296 10.16 26.48 11.39
N ALA A 297 11.33 26.23 11.98
CA ALA A 297 12.40 27.21 12.03
C ALA A 297 12.92 27.56 10.62
N ALA A 298 13.09 26.55 9.75
CA ALA A 298 13.49 26.75 8.37
C ALA A 298 12.43 27.52 7.55
N ALA A 299 11.14 27.23 7.76
CA ALA A 299 10.05 27.96 7.11
C ALA A 299 10.02 29.45 7.52
N LYS A 300 10.20 29.74 8.82
CA LYS A 300 10.29 31.12 9.35
C LYS A 300 11.49 31.88 8.79
N ALA A 301 12.63 31.21 8.58
CA ALA A 301 13.82 31.81 7.99
C ALA A 301 13.63 32.14 6.49
N LYS A 302 12.86 31.32 5.75
CA LYS A 302 12.57 31.55 4.33
C LYS A 302 11.53 32.66 4.10
N GLY A 303 10.55 32.82 5.00
CA GLY A 303 9.51 33.86 4.90
C GLY A 303 9.94 35.25 5.38
N ARG A 304 11.17 35.42 5.88
CA ARG A 304 11.77 36.70 6.31
C ARG A 304 12.68 37.35 5.26
N LYS A 305 12.83 36.72 4.08
CA LYS A 305 13.50 37.29 2.91
C LYS A 305 12.46 37.79 1.92
#